data_AF-A0A1I9S208-F1
#
_entry.id   AF-A0A1I9S208-F1
#
_cell.length_a   1.000
_cell.length_b   1.000
_cell.length_c   1.000
_cell.angle_alpha   90.00
_cell.angle_beta   90.00
_cell.angle_gamma   90.00
#
_symmetry.space_group_name_H-M   'P 1'
#
loop_
_entity.id
_entity.type
_entity.pdbx_description
1 polymer ?
#
loop_
_entity_poly.entity_id
_entity_poly.type
_entity_poly.pdbx_seq_one_letter_code
_entity_poly.pdbx_strand_id
1 'polypeptide(L)'
;MMSERVEMLKEWVKHQTSTEQADPDKEKVLADVLDSLGPVSEEVKLIATLVYVFEVTQSAVATRLGISSQAVSTKLRSIKLPRSRGPIWNEFLRSFPALTSEEAAFAVKRVHNLKNHRYDPKRSLSQSAAIQQVKAEVAAAMTAKQPYLGAPGVGVTASGKGAQYTVNGITGTPSELLRTVTGLVPSSPEFKRLYRKIYNDAQKKSMEDAVRDVIERFSSEK
;
A
#
# COMPACT_ATOMS: atom_id res chain seq x y z
N MET A 1 -16.60 -25.99 -30.06
CA MET A 1 -17.16 -24.79 -29.39
C MET A 1 -16.13 -23.87 -28.72
N MET A 2 -14.97 -24.35 -28.23
CA MET A 2 -13.95 -23.45 -27.65
C MET A 2 -13.25 -22.53 -28.67
N SER A 3 -13.13 -22.93 -29.94
CA SER A 3 -12.42 -22.15 -30.97
C SER A 3 -13.12 -20.84 -31.32
N GLU A 4 -14.45 -20.83 -31.45
CA GLU A 4 -15.24 -19.64 -31.81
C GLU A 4 -15.15 -18.54 -30.74
N ARG A 5 -15.18 -18.92 -29.46
CA ARG A 5 -15.05 -17.95 -28.35
C ARG A 5 -13.67 -17.31 -28.31
N VAL A 6 -12.63 -18.11 -28.53
CA VAL A 6 -11.25 -17.60 -28.58
C VAL A 6 -11.08 -16.65 -29.77
N GLU A 7 -11.62 -16.99 -30.93
CA GLU A 7 -11.52 -16.13 -32.12
C GLU A 7 -12.26 -14.80 -31.93
N MET A 8 -13.47 -14.84 -31.37
CA MET A 8 -14.22 -13.63 -30.99
C MET A 8 -13.45 -12.74 -30.01
N LEU A 9 -12.79 -13.34 -29.02
CA LEU A 9 -11.97 -12.61 -28.06
C LEU A 9 -10.74 -11.98 -28.71
N LYS A 10 -10.08 -12.67 -29.66
CA LYS A 10 -8.95 -12.12 -30.42
C LYS A 10 -9.38 -10.93 -31.26
N GLU A 11 -10.49 -11.02 -31.98
CA GLU A 11 -11.04 -9.90 -32.75
C GLU A 11 -11.35 -8.71 -31.87
N TRP A 12 -11.93 -8.96 -30.69
CA TRP A 12 -12.26 -7.88 -29.76
C TRP A 12 -11.01 -7.22 -29.17
N VAL A 13 -10.02 -8.00 -28.74
CA VAL A 13 -8.72 -7.46 -28.28
C VAL A 13 -8.08 -6.63 -29.40
N LYS A 14 -8.03 -7.14 -30.63
CA LYS A 14 -7.49 -6.41 -31.79
C LYS A 14 -8.22 -5.09 -32.04
N HIS A 15 -9.55 -5.09 -31.94
CA HIS A 15 -10.33 -3.86 -32.04
C HIS A 15 -9.96 -2.88 -30.92
N GLN A 16 -9.90 -3.33 -29.66
CA GLN A 16 -9.53 -2.48 -28.53
C GLN A 16 -8.12 -1.90 -28.67
N THR A 17 -7.13 -2.69 -29.07
CA THR A 17 -5.77 -2.20 -29.34
C THR A 17 -5.74 -1.14 -30.45
N SER A 18 -6.69 -1.19 -31.40
CA SER A 18 -6.76 -0.24 -32.51
C SER A 18 -7.48 1.07 -32.13
N THR A 19 -8.38 1.02 -31.15
CA THR A 19 -9.22 2.17 -30.75
C THR A 19 -8.77 2.82 -29.44
N GLU A 20 -8.11 2.08 -28.56
CA GLU A 20 -7.63 2.52 -27.26
C GLU A 20 -6.12 2.30 -27.17
N GLN A 21 -5.41 3.29 -26.63
CA GLN A 21 -3.99 3.13 -26.34
C GLN A 21 -3.83 2.30 -25.07
N ALA A 22 -3.47 1.03 -25.22
CA ALA A 22 -3.19 0.15 -24.10
C ALA A 22 -2.10 0.76 -23.20
N ASP A 23 -2.30 0.67 -21.89
CA ASP A 23 -1.31 1.11 -20.91
C ASP A 23 -0.16 0.09 -20.87
N PRO A 24 1.06 0.45 -21.35
CA PRO A 24 2.18 -0.48 -21.45
C PRO A 24 2.62 -1.02 -20.09
N ASP A 25 2.37 -0.27 -19.00
CA ASP A 25 2.66 -0.75 -17.65
C ASP A 25 1.69 -1.86 -17.24
N LYS A 26 0.41 -1.76 -17.61
CA LYS A 26 -0.60 -2.79 -17.33
C LYS A 26 -0.37 -4.06 -18.14
N GLU A 27 0.02 -3.92 -19.41
CA GLU A 27 0.38 -5.07 -20.27
C GLU A 27 1.54 -5.85 -19.69
N LYS A 28 2.62 -5.14 -19.32
CA LYS A 28 3.80 -5.76 -18.73
C LYS A 28 3.48 -6.47 -17.42
N VAL A 29 2.74 -5.81 -16.52
CA VAL A 29 2.35 -6.40 -15.24
C VAL A 29 1.47 -7.65 -15.43
N LEU A 30 0.54 -7.63 -16.38
CA LEU A 30 -0.27 -8.80 -16.68
C LEU A 30 0.59 -9.94 -17.26
N ALA A 31 1.52 -9.65 -18.17
CA ALA A 31 2.42 -10.64 -18.74
C ALA A 31 3.28 -11.33 -17.67
N ASP A 32 3.93 -10.55 -16.78
CA ASP A 32 4.73 -11.08 -15.68
C ASP A 32 3.91 -12.01 -14.75
N VAL A 33 2.66 -11.64 -14.48
CA VAL A 33 1.75 -12.47 -13.67
C VAL A 33 1.36 -13.75 -14.41
N LEU A 34 1.01 -13.67 -15.69
CA LEU A 34 0.64 -14.84 -16.49
C LEU A 34 1.81 -15.83 -16.60
N ASP A 35 3.03 -15.35 -16.80
CA ASP A 35 4.24 -16.18 -16.88
C ASP A 35 4.51 -16.90 -15.55
N SER A 36 4.21 -16.26 -14.41
CA SER A 36 4.37 -16.87 -13.08
C SER A 36 3.34 -17.97 -12.75
N LEU A 37 2.20 -18.00 -13.45
CA LEU A 37 1.11 -18.95 -13.20
C LEU A 37 1.26 -20.28 -13.96
N GLY A 38 2.26 -20.39 -14.83
CA GLY A 38 2.46 -21.57 -15.69
C GLY A 38 1.47 -21.60 -16.87
N PRO A 39 1.04 -22.77 -17.36
CA PRO A 39 0.18 -22.87 -18.54
C PRO A 39 -1.23 -22.31 -18.26
N VAL A 40 -1.49 -21.10 -18.74
CA VAL A 40 -2.82 -20.46 -18.74
C VAL A 40 -3.47 -20.63 -20.11
N SER A 41 -4.77 -20.95 -20.15
CA SER A 41 -5.49 -21.11 -21.43
C SER A 41 -5.61 -19.78 -22.18
N GLU A 42 -5.61 -19.85 -23.51
CA GLU A 42 -5.67 -18.67 -24.37
C GLU A 42 -6.92 -17.83 -24.12
N GLU A 43 -8.07 -18.48 -23.89
CA GLU A 43 -9.32 -17.81 -23.53
C GLU A 43 -9.15 -16.97 -22.25
N VAL A 44 -8.47 -17.49 -21.24
CA VAL A 44 -8.25 -16.78 -19.96
C VAL A 44 -7.28 -15.61 -20.16
N LYS A 45 -6.23 -15.78 -20.97
CA LYS A 45 -5.30 -14.69 -21.31
C LYS A 45 -6.02 -13.53 -21.98
N LEU A 46 -6.83 -13.81 -22.99
CA LEU A 46 -7.58 -12.78 -23.73
C LEU A 46 -8.62 -12.07 -22.84
N ILE A 47 -9.35 -12.81 -22.00
CA ILE A 47 -10.28 -12.22 -21.02
C ILE A 47 -9.51 -11.34 -20.02
N ALA A 48 -8.35 -11.78 -19.55
CA ALA A 48 -7.52 -11.01 -18.62
C ALA A 48 -7.01 -9.71 -19.26
N THR A 49 -6.60 -9.75 -20.53
CA THR A 49 -6.19 -8.55 -21.28
C THR A 49 -7.34 -7.56 -21.39
N LEU A 50 -8.54 -8.01 -21.80
CA LEU A 50 -9.71 -7.13 -21.88
C LEU A 50 -10.05 -6.48 -20.53
N VAL A 51 -10.03 -7.26 -19.44
CA VAL A 51 -10.46 -6.77 -18.12
C VAL A 51 -9.40 -5.91 -17.44
N TYR A 52 -8.13 -6.25 -17.58
CA TYR A 52 -7.06 -5.61 -16.81
C TYR A 52 -6.23 -4.60 -17.58
N VAL A 53 -6.08 -4.75 -18.90
CA VAL A 53 -5.37 -3.78 -19.74
C VAL A 53 -6.34 -2.73 -20.26
N PHE A 54 -7.44 -3.19 -20.87
CA PHE A 54 -8.46 -2.33 -21.50
C PHE A 54 -9.62 -1.94 -20.57
N GLU A 55 -9.57 -2.32 -19.28
CA GLU A 55 -10.59 -1.98 -18.28
C GLU A 55 -12.04 -2.35 -18.66
N VAL A 56 -12.22 -3.30 -19.57
CA VAL A 56 -13.54 -3.80 -19.97
C VAL A 56 -14.16 -4.50 -18.78
N THR A 57 -15.38 -4.12 -18.42
CA THR A 57 -16.05 -4.72 -17.25
C THR A 57 -16.27 -6.23 -17.44
N GLN A 58 -16.14 -7.02 -16.37
CA GLN A 58 -16.42 -8.46 -16.42
C GLN A 58 -17.86 -8.76 -16.87
N SER A 59 -18.80 -7.84 -16.60
CA SER A 59 -20.18 -7.95 -17.08
C SER A 59 -20.28 -7.79 -18.59
N ALA A 60 -19.54 -6.85 -19.19
CA ALA A 60 -19.51 -6.69 -20.65
C ALA A 60 -18.90 -7.92 -21.33
N VAL A 61 -17.84 -8.48 -20.76
CA VAL A 61 -17.23 -9.73 -21.25
C VAL A 61 -18.22 -10.90 -21.13
N ALA A 62 -18.91 -11.03 -20.00
CA ALA A 62 -19.91 -12.07 -19.78
C ALA A 62 -21.05 -12.02 -20.81
N THR A 63 -21.60 -10.82 -21.04
CA THR A 63 -22.65 -10.58 -22.04
C THR A 63 -22.17 -10.95 -23.45
N ARG A 64 -20.96 -10.53 -23.83
CA ARG A 64 -20.41 -10.81 -25.17
C ARG A 64 -20.20 -12.30 -25.41
N LEU A 65 -19.75 -13.03 -24.39
CA LEU A 65 -19.46 -14.46 -24.48
C LEU A 65 -20.70 -15.36 -24.24
N GLY A 66 -21.84 -14.79 -23.87
CA GLY A 66 -23.04 -15.54 -23.51
C GLY A 66 -22.84 -16.44 -22.28
N ILE A 67 -22.04 -15.99 -21.31
CA ILE A 67 -21.77 -16.71 -20.05
C ILE A 67 -22.13 -15.82 -18.85
N SER A 68 -22.15 -16.39 -17.65
CA SER A 68 -22.40 -15.61 -16.44
C SER A 68 -21.16 -14.79 -16.03
N SER A 69 -21.37 -13.63 -15.39
CA SER A 69 -20.29 -12.84 -14.78
C SER A 69 -19.51 -13.64 -13.74
N GLN A 70 -20.17 -14.60 -13.08
CA GLN A 70 -19.53 -15.53 -12.15
C GLN A 70 -18.54 -16.48 -12.84
N ALA A 71 -18.85 -16.92 -14.07
CA ALA A 71 -17.94 -17.75 -14.85
C ALA A 71 -16.70 -16.96 -15.28
N VAL A 72 -16.86 -15.69 -15.67
CA VAL A 72 -15.74 -14.77 -15.95
C VAL A 72 -14.89 -14.56 -14.70
N SER A 73 -15.51 -14.24 -13.56
CA SER A 73 -14.81 -14.06 -12.28
C SER A 73 -14.04 -15.31 -11.85
N THR A 74 -14.61 -16.49 -12.08
CA THR A 74 -13.96 -17.77 -11.77
C THR A 74 -12.72 -18.01 -12.65
N LYS A 75 -12.80 -17.70 -13.95
CA LYS A 75 -11.65 -17.75 -14.88
C LYS A 75 -10.51 -16.81 -14.47
N LEU A 76 -10.83 -15.64 -13.93
CA LEU A 76 -9.86 -14.64 -13.50
C LEU A 76 -9.33 -14.83 -12.08
N ARG A 77 -9.92 -15.74 -11.28
CA ARG A 77 -9.62 -15.88 -9.85
C ARG A 77 -8.15 -16.19 -9.54
N SER A 78 -7.48 -16.93 -10.43
CA SER A 78 -6.05 -17.25 -10.30
C SER A 78 -5.13 -16.08 -10.63
N ILE A 79 -5.61 -15.08 -11.38
CA ILE A 79 -4.84 -13.91 -11.81
C ILE A 79 -4.91 -12.85 -10.71
N LYS A 80 -3.91 -12.86 -9.84
CA LYS A 80 -3.74 -11.86 -8.78
C LYS A 80 -2.79 -10.79 -9.27
N LEU A 81 -3.32 -9.79 -9.97
CA LEU A 81 -2.51 -8.63 -10.31
C LEU A 81 -2.02 -7.93 -9.04
N PRO A 82 -0.75 -7.47 -9.01
CA PRO A 82 -0.32 -6.49 -8.04
C PRO A 82 -1.31 -5.34 -8.14
N ARG A 83 -1.96 -4.98 -7.03
CA ARG A 83 -2.83 -3.81 -7.01
C ARG A 83 -2.06 -2.67 -7.66
N SER A 84 -2.59 -2.10 -8.75
CA SER A 84 -2.06 -0.88 -9.36
C SER A 84 -1.72 0.04 -8.21
N ARG A 85 -0.42 0.27 -8.01
CA ARG A 85 0.04 1.01 -6.83
C ARG A 85 -0.27 2.51 -6.99
N GLY A 86 -0.87 2.89 -8.12
CA GLY A 86 -1.45 4.18 -8.41
C GLY A 86 -0.40 5.23 -8.80
N PRO A 87 -0.82 6.38 -9.36
CA PRO A 87 0.07 7.43 -9.82
C PRO A 87 0.98 7.96 -8.70
N ILE A 88 0.49 7.99 -7.46
CA ILE A 88 1.25 8.42 -6.27
C ILE A 88 2.45 7.50 -6.04
N TRP A 89 2.30 6.18 -6.21
CA TRP A 89 3.40 5.24 -6.00
C TRP A 89 4.51 5.42 -7.03
N ASN A 90 4.13 5.52 -8.30
CA ASN A 90 5.09 5.73 -9.39
C ASN A 90 5.84 7.06 -9.20
N GLU A 91 5.15 8.08 -8.67
CA GLU A 91 5.77 9.34 -8.32
C GLU A 91 6.82 9.21 -7.20
N PHE A 92 6.57 8.40 -6.17
CA PHE A 92 7.56 8.14 -5.11
C PHE A 92 8.77 7.35 -5.61
N LEU A 93 8.57 6.28 -6.41
CA LEU A 93 9.69 5.52 -6.95
C LEU A 93 10.54 6.33 -7.94
N ARG A 94 9.92 7.22 -8.71
CA ARG A 94 10.65 8.13 -9.60
C ARG A 94 11.46 9.16 -8.81
N SER A 95 10.89 9.72 -7.74
CA SER A 95 11.58 10.72 -6.92
C SER A 95 12.64 10.11 -5.98
N PHE A 96 12.46 8.85 -5.56
CA PHE A 96 13.35 8.16 -4.65
C PHE A 96 13.56 6.70 -5.08
N PRO A 97 14.44 6.43 -6.06
CA PRO A 97 14.68 5.09 -6.59
C PRO A 97 15.21 4.08 -5.57
N ALA A 98 15.83 4.58 -4.49
CA ALA A 98 16.38 3.77 -3.41
C ALA A 98 15.33 3.35 -2.36
N LEU A 99 14.08 3.82 -2.46
CA LEU A 99 13.01 3.35 -1.58
C LEU A 99 12.75 1.87 -1.81
N THR A 100 12.71 1.10 -0.73
CA THR A 100 12.20 -0.26 -0.80
C THR A 100 10.71 -0.27 -1.15
N SER A 101 10.20 -1.40 -1.65
CA SER A 101 8.76 -1.56 -1.89
C SER A 101 7.93 -1.32 -0.62
N GLU A 102 8.43 -1.67 0.56
CA GLU A 102 7.70 -1.46 1.81
C GLU A 102 7.64 0.03 2.19
N GLU A 103 8.73 0.76 2.02
CA GLU A 103 8.78 2.20 2.31
C GLU A 103 7.95 3.01 1.31
N ALA A 104 7.96 2.63 0.03
CA ALA A 104 7.09 3.23 -0.97
C ALA A 104 5.60 2.97 -0.66
N ALA A 105 5.25 1.77 -0.19
CA ALA A 105 3.89 1.47 0.28
C ALA A 105 3.48 2.31 1.47
N PHE A 106 4.41 2.48 2.40
CA PHE A 106 4.18 3.32 3.56
C PHE A 106 4.00 4.79 3.16
N ALA A 107 4.84 5.34 2.27
CA ALA A 107 4.71 6.70 1.76
C ALA A 107 3.36 6.93 1.07
N VAL A 108 2.92 6.00 0.22
CA VAL A 108 1.60 6.08 -0.43
C VAL A 108 0.47 6.03 0.60
N LYS A 109 0.56 5.15 1.59
CA LYS A 109 -0.42 5.09 2.69
C LYS A 109 -0.44 6.39 3.50
N ARG A 110 0.73 6.99 3.74
CA ARG A 110 0.91 8.27 4.42
C ARG A 110 0.18 9.39 3.69
N VAL A 111 0.36 9.49 2.37
CA VAL A 111 -0.36 10.47 1.52
C VAL A 111 -1.87 10.28 1.61
N HIS A 112 -2.36 9.04 1.54
CA HIS A 112 -3.81 8.77 1.66
C HIS A 112 -4.39 9.20 3.00
N ASN A 113 -3.63 9.02 4.09
CA ASN A 113 -4.08 9.42 5.42
C ASN A 113 -4.08 10.95 5.60
N LEU A 114 -3.10 11.65 5.02
CA LEU A 114 -3.07 13.12 5.03
C LEU A 114 -4.20 13.72 4.19
N LYS A 115 -4.57 13.06 3.08
CA LYS A 115 -5.68 13.45 2.22
C LYS A 115 -7.05 13.23 2.86
N ASN A 116 -7.17 12.20 3.70
CA ASN A 116 -8.44 11.75 4.29
C ASN A 116 -8.35 11.71 5.81
N HIS A 117 -8.33 12.87 6.46
CA HIS A 117 -8.27 12.95 7.91
C HIS A 117 -9.66 12.68 8.52
N ARG A 118 -9.98 11.39 8.76
CA ARG A 118 -11.32 10.91 9.19
C ARG A 118 -11.91 11.63 10.41
N TYR A 119 -11.07 12.13 11.31
CA TYR A 119 -11.49 12.73 12.58
C TYR A 119 -11.36 14.26 12.62
N ASP A 120 -10.83 14.88 11.57
CA ASP A 120 -10.76 16.35 11.45
C ASP A 120 -10.67 16.76 9.97
N PRO A 121 -11.82 16.91 9.29
CA PRO A 121 -11.84 17.24 7.86
C PRO A 121 -11.14 18.55 7.51
N LYS A 122 -10.98 19.49 8.46
CA LYS A 122 -10.27 20.76 8.23
C LYS A 122 -8.75 20.58 8.11
N ARG A 123 -8.23 19.41 8.52
CA ARG A 123 -6.81 19.03 8.40
C ARG A 123 -6.51 18.17 7.17
N SER A 124 -7.54 17.78 6.40
CA SER A 124 -7.34 17.06 5.15
C SER A 124 -6.59 17.94 4.16
N LEU A 125 -5.45 17.46 3.67
CA LEU A 125 -4.65 18.16 2.68
C LEU A 125 -5.15 17.86 1.27
N SER A 126 -4.94 18.79 0.35
CA SER A 126 -5.02 18.48 -1.07
C SER A 126 -4.00 17.41 -1.43
N GLN A 127 -4.26 16.64 -2.49
CA GLN A 127 -3.38 15.55 -2.90
C GLN A 127 -1.94 16.03 -3.17
N SER A 128 -1.78 17.17 -3.84
CA SER A 128 -0.47 17.75 -4.13
C SER A 128 0.28 18.14 -2.86
N ALA A 129 -0.39 18.77 -1.89
CA ALA A 129 0.22 19.15 -0.62
C ALA A 129 0.64 17.92 0.21
N ALA A 130 -0.22 16.89 0.27
CA ALA A 130 0.09 15.64 0.94
C ALA A 130 1.30 14.92 0.30
N ILE A 131 1.39 14.88 -1.03
CA ILE A 131 2.53 14.26 -1.73
C ILE A 131 3.82 15.02 -1.42
N GLN A 132 3.83 16.35 -1.53
CA GLN A 132 5.02 17.16 -1.28
C GLN A 132 5.52 17.02 0.16
N GLN A 133 4.62 17.03 1.13
CA GLN A 133 4.99 16.83 2.53
C GLN A 133 5.65 15.47 2.75
N VAL A 134 5.05 14.39 2.22
CA VAL A 134 5.61 13.04 2.37
C VAL A 134 6.92 12.89 1.61
N LYS A 135 7.10 13.54 0.46
CA LYS A 135 8.40 13.59 -0.24
C LYS A 135 9.47 14.27 0.61
N ALA A 136 9.14 15.38 1.28
CA ALA A 136 10.07 16.06 2.18
C ALA A 136 10.45 15.17 3.38
N GLU A 137 9.48 14.44 3.94
CA GLU A 137 9.72 13.46 5.01
C GLU A 137 10.69 12.35 4.55
N VAL A 138 10.48 11.79 3.34
CA VAL A 138 11.37 10.76 2.75
C VAL A 138 12.78 11.32 2.52
N ALA A 139 12.88 12.50 1.91
CA ALA A 139 14.17 13.13 1.63
C ALA A 139 14.97 13.40 2.92
N ALA A 140 14.30 13.86 3.98
CA ALA A 140 14.93 14.07 5.28
C ALA A 140 15.46 12.77 5.89
N ALA A 141 14.69 11.68 5.83
CA ALA A 141 15.11 10.36 6.32
C ALA A 141 16.34 9.83 5.56
N MET A 142 16.31 9.92 4.23
CA MET A 142 17.44 9.51 3.38
C MET A 142 18.70 10.34 3.63
N THR A 143 18.55 11.66 3.83
CA THR A 143 19.66 12.56 4.18
C THR A 143 20.27 12.19 5.52
N ALA A 144 19.45 11.80 6.50
CA ALA A 144 19.88 11.29 7.79
C ALA A 144 20.45 9.86 7.74
N LYS A 145 20.49 9.21 6.56
CA LYS A 145 20.88 7.80 6.36
C LYS A 145 20.08 6.84 7.24
N GLN A 146 18.82 7.16 7.50
CA GLN A 146 17.92 6.33 8.29
C GLN A 146 16.84 5.71 7.38
N PRO A 147 16.39 4.48 7.68
CA PRO A 147 15.25 3.90 6.97
C PRO A 147 14.03 4.82 7.15
N TYR A 148 13.29 5.07 6.07
CA TYR A 148 12.16 6.01 6.10
C TYR A 148 11.12 5.59 7.14
N LEU A 149 10.87 4.28 7.27
CA LEU A 149 9.99 3.70 8.27
C LEU A 149 10.40 3.96 9.74
N GLY A 150 11.68 4.28 9.98
CA GLY A 150 12.26 4.54 11.30
C GLY A 150 12.54 6.01 11.61
N ALA A 151 12.36 6.92 10.63
CA ALA A 151 12.69 8.32 10.81
C ALA A 151 11.74 9.05 11.80
N PRO A 152 12.26 9.96 12.64
CA PRO A 152 11.44 10.78 13.54
C PRO A 152 10.33 11.52 12.79
N GLY A 153 9.09 11.48 13.29
CA GLY A 153 7.93 12.15 12.68
C GLY A 153 7.29 11.44 11.47
N VAL A 154 7.93 10.41 10.89
CA VAL A 154 7.36 9.65 9.78
C VAL A 154 6.33 8.67 10.30
N GLY A 155 5.02 8.85 10.07
CA GLY A 155 3.99 7.99 10.67
C GLY A 155 3.15 8.64 11.77
N VAL A 156 3.25 9.97 11.92
CA VAL A 156 2.30 10.79 12.67
C VAL A 156 0.95 10.81 11.93
N THR A 157 0.27 9.68 11.84
CA THR A 157 -1.19 9.70 11.71
C THR A 157 -1.73 9.67 13.12
N ALA A 158 -1.68 10.84 13.74
CA ALA A 158 -2.56 11.19 14.83
C ALA A 158 -4.00 11.21 14.29
N SER A 159 -4.58 10.02 14.07
CA SER A 159 -6.03 9.91 14.17
C SER A 159 -6.38 10.04 15.65
N GLY A 160 -6.46 11.28 16.11
CA GLY A 160 -6.73 11.63 17.48
C GLY A 160 -5.61 12.48 18.06
N LYS A 161 -6.00 13.55 18.75
CA LYS A 161 -5.20 14.23 19.75
C LYS A 161 -4.76 13.21 20.81
N GLY A 162 -3.77 12.37 20.52
CA GLY A 162 -3.09 11.60 21.53
C GLY A 162 -2.27 12.58 22.36
N ALA A 163 -2.36 12.49 23.68
CA ALA A 163 -1.40 13.18 24.54
C ALA A 163 0.01 12.78 24.09
N GLN A 164 0.86 13.78 23.90
CA GLN A 164 2.26 13.60 23.57
C GLN A 164 3.04 13.44 24.87
N TYR A 165 4.07 12.61 24.83
CA TYR A 165 4.95 12.35 25.96
C TYR A 165 6.39 12.54 25.52
N THR A 166 7.25 12.88 26.46
CA THR A 166 8.68 13.04 26.20
C THR A 166 9.42 11.94 26.97
N VAL A 167 10.15 11.10 26.23
CA VAL A 167 10.98 10.03 26.82
C VAL A 167 12.35 10.09 26.17
N ASN A 168 13.42 10.15 26.98
CA ASN A 168 14.81 10.24 26.52
C ASN A 168 15.07 11.38 25.50
N GLY A 169 14.44 12.55 25.73
CA GLY A 169 14.58 13.71 24.84
C GLY A 169 13.81 13.63 23.52
N ILE A 170 13.03 12.57 23.30
CA ILE A 170 12.19 12.38 22.11
C ILE A 170 10.73 12.64 22.51
N THR A 171 10.03 13.51 21.77
CA THR A 171 8.60 13.79 21.99
C THR A 171 7.76 13.07 20.93
N GLY A 172 6.74 12.35 21.38
CA GLY A 172 5.83 11.65 20.49
C GLY A 172 4.67 10.98 21.22
N THR A 173 3.76 10.38 20.47
CA THR A 173 2.76 9.46 20.99
C THR A 173 3.43 8.16 21.47
N PRO A 174 2.76 7.37 22.33
CA PRO A 174 3.29 6.09 22.81
C PRO A 174 3.81 5.15 21.71
N SER A 175 3.12 5.11 20.56
CA SER A 175 3.53 4.31 19.40
C SER A 175 4.78 4.85 18.71
N GLU A 176 4.92 6.18 18.65
CA GLU A 176 6.06 6.85 18.03
C GLU A 176 7.31 6.64 18.87
N LEU A 177 7.22 6.87 20.17
CA LEU A 177 8.31 6.66 21.11
C LEU A 177 8.78 5.20 21.09
N LEU A 178 7.84 4.25 21.15
CA LEU A 178 8.18 2.84 21.08
C LEU A 178 8.89 2.49 19.77
N ARG A 179 8.39 2.96 18.62
CA ARG A 179 9.02 2.66 17.33
C ARG A 179 10.39 3.29 17.19
N THR A 180 10.54 4.57 17.57
CA THR A 180 11.79 5.31 17.39
C THR A 180 12.91 4.72 18.25
N VAL A 181 12.61 4.26 19.47
CA VAL A 181 13.64 3.69 20.34
C VAL A 181 13.92 2.21 20.02
N THR A 182 12.91 1.43 19.66
CA THR A 182 13.09 -0.01 19.43
C THR A 182 13.47 -0.37 17.99
N GLY A 183 13.17 0.50 17.02
CA GLY A 183 13.31 0.23 15.58
C GLY A 183 12.27 -0.76 15.04
N LEU A 184 11.30 -1.19 15.84
CA LEU A 184 10.34 -2.23 15.48
C LEU A 184 9.22 -1.71 14.58
N VAL A 185 8.89 -2.47 13.54
CA VAL A 185 7.80 -2.13 12.60
C VAL A 185 6.43 -2.31 13.28
N PRO A 186 5.46 -1.39 13.11
CA PRO A 186 4.14 -1.50 13.76
C PRO A 186 3.33 -2.77 13.47
N SER A 187 3.61 -3.43 12.35
CA SER A 187 2.98 -4.70 11.97
C SER A 187 3.58 -5.91 12.70
N SER A 188 4.78 -5.78 13.28
CA SER A 188 5.50 -6.91 13.87
C SER A 188 4.76 -7.42 15.13
N PRO A 189 4.77 -8.74 15.38
CA PRO A 189 4.18 -9.32 16.59
C PRO A 189 4.78 -8.71 17.87
N GLU A 190 6.07 -8.41 17.83
CA GLU A 190 6.81 -7.84 18.95
C GLU A 190 6.39 -6.40 19.25
N PHE A 191 6.24 -5.56 18.22
CA PHE A 191 5.73 -4.20 18.39
C PHE A 191 4.33 -4.23 19.00
N LYS A 192 3.44 -5.08 18.49
CA LYS A 192 2.06 -5.20 19.01
C LYS A 192 2.05 -5.67 20.46
N ARG A 193 2.96 -6.58 20.84
CA ARG A 193 3.11 -7.07 22.22
C ARG A 193 3.53 -5.94 23.16
N LEU A 194 4.58 -5.21 22.80
CA LEU A 194 5.10 -4.09 23.60
C LEU A 194 4.09 -2.94 23.68
N TYR A 195 3.43 -2.60 22.56
CA TYR A 195 2.40 -1.58 22.53
C TYR A 195 1.20 -1.94 23.42
N ARG A 196 0.75 -3.21 23.39
CA ARG A 196 -0.32 -3.68 24.29
C ARG A 196 0.11 -3.60 25.76
N LYS A 197 1.37 -3.91 26.06
CA LYS A 197 1.94 -3.80 27.41
C LYS A 197 1.88 -2.36 27.93
N ILE A 198 2.25 -1.38 27.11
CA ILE A 198 2.15 0.05 27.45
C ILE A 198 0.71 0.40 27.86
N TYR A 199 -0.30 0.00 27.09
CA TYR A 199 -1.71 0.30 27.41
C TYR A 199 -2.19 -0.36 28.70
N ASN A 200 -1.78 -1.61 28.93
CA ASN A 200 -2.14 -2.32 30.17
C ASN A 200 -1.47 -1.69 31.39
N ASP A 201 -0.22 -1.28 31.25
CA ASP A 201 0.54 -0.64 32.32
C ASP A 201 0.00 0.78 32.60
N ALA A 202 -0.45 1.50 31.58
CA ALA A 202 -1.09 2.81 31.70
C ALA A 202 -2.44 2.78 32.45
N GLN A 203 -3.02 1.59 32.72
CA GLN A 203 -4.17 1.48 33.63
C GLN A 203 -3.77 1.58 35.11
N LYS A 204 -2.48 1.39 35.43
CA LYS A 204 -1.94 1.32 36.79
C LYS A 204 -0.99 2.48 37.12
N LYS A 205 -0.49 3.19 36.11
CA LYS A 205 0.42 4.33 36.22
C LYS A 205 0.19 5.31 35.08
N SER A 206 0.89 6.45 35.11
CA SER A 206 0.81 7.42 34.02
C SER A 206 1.23 6.80 32.68
N MET A 207 0.64 7.27 31.59
CA MET A 207 1.00 6.80 30.24
C MET A 207 2.47 7.08 29.91
N GLU A 208 3.02 8.19 30.41
CA GLU A 208 4.44 8.52 30.25
C GLU A 208 5.35 7.50 30.93
N ASP A 209 5.06 7.14 32.18
CA ASP A 209 5.82 6.13 32.92
C ASP A 209 5.61 4.71 32.34
N ALA A 210 4.45 4.44 31.75
CA ALA A 210 4.18 3.21 31.02
C ALA A 210 5.05 3.07 29.77
N VAL A 211 5.15 4.14 28.99
CA VAL A 211 6.01 4.19 27.80
C VAL A 211 7.49 4.09 28.19
N ARG A 212 7.91 4.86 29.20
CA ARG A 212 9.30 4.90 29.67
C ARG A 212 9.79 3.53 30.12
N ASP A 213 9.05 2.84 31.00
CA ASP A 213 9.44 1.51 31.49
C ASP A 213 9.56 0.47 30.39
N VAL A 214 8.64 0.48 29.41
CA VAL A 214 8.68 -0.50 28.31
C VAL A 214 9.87 -0.25 27.41
N ILE A 215 10.18 1.03 27.14
CA ILE A 215 11.34 1.44 26.36
C ILE A 215 12.65 1.10 27.09
N GLU A 216 12.77 1.46 28.36
CA GLU A 216 13.98 1.20 29.16
C GLU A 216 14.26 -0.29 29.33
N ARG A 217 13.22 -1.10 29.60
CA ARG A 217 13.38 -2.56 29.68
C ARG A 217 13.82 -3.17 28.37
N PHE A 218 13.24 -2.74 27.25
CA PHE A 218 13.67 -3.22 25.93
C PHE A 218 15.13 -2.87 25.63
N SER A 219 15.57 -1.67 26.00
CA SER A 219 16.95 -1.24 25.84
C SER A 219 17.93 -1.96 26.77
N SER A 220 17.48 -2.44 27.94
CA SER A 220 18.30 -3.20 28.88
C SER A 220 18.40 -4.71 28.57
N GLU A 221 17.49 -5.23 27.75
CA GLU A 221 17.46 -6.65 27.33
C GLU A 221 18.31 -6.91 26.07
N LYS A 222 18.98 -5.89 25.52
CA LYS A 222 19.92 -5.96 24.38
C LYS A 222 21.34 -5.71 24.85
#